data_AF-A0A7S2EXM9-F1
#
_entry.id   AF-A0A7S2EXM9-F1
#
_cell.length_a   1.000
_cell.length_b   1.000
_cell.length_c   1.000
_cell.angle_alpha   90.00
_cell.angle_beta   90.00
_cell.angle_gamma   90.00
#
_symmetry.space_group_name_H-M   'P 1'
#
loop_
_entity.id
_entity.type
_entity.pdbx_description
1 polymer ?
#
loop_
_entity_poly.entity_id
_entity_poly.type
_entity_poly.pdbx_seq_one_letter_code
_entity_poly.pdbx_strand_id
1 'polypeptide(L)'
;ISSTMARSSRRPPHLSPSAAGGMAASSLLSEGVLPFRHTSASGYESRLSEAKVSDEDVVKSNRLDRARLFTRLFSPAVTGTTGVMPPSRGGNVVVSVQSEDAGCPRLARALFLLGTYYNLFVVLGLPPPKEGDSTGSEKEDDKMIQSLRKALRGGGNGGGGGEEVLPKEVLPDHRIVACRSVTGLVAFVRQLHRPEFVLDHDEEVRAQLGRFGFTVLKYDAGAGSNAGSGISNLGRMLLPS
;
A
#
# COMPACT_ATOMS: atom_id res chain seq x y z
N ILE A 1 25.49 41.54 -12.45
CA ILE A 1 24.21 40.94 -12.02
C ILE A 1 24.45 39.45 -11.85
N SER A 2 24.73 39.01 -10.61
CA SER A 2 25.03 37.60 -10.32
C SER A 2 23.71 36.90 -10.01
N SER A 3 23.20 36.13 -10.96
CA SER A 3 22.01 35.31 -10.80
C SER A 3 22.38 34.06 -10.00
N THR A 4 22.15 34.09 -8.69
CA THR A 4 22.13 32.89 -7.85
C THR A 4 20.93 32.06 -8.28
N MET A 5 21.14 31.15 -9.23
CA MET A 5 20.18 30.10 -9.51
C MET A 5 19.99 29.28 -8.24
N ALA A 6 18.86 29.49 -7.57
CA ALA A 6 18.42 28.68 -6.46
C ALA A 6 18.32 27.23 -6.98
N ARG A 7 19.30 26.39 -6.60
CA ARG A 7 19.19 24.94 -6.77
C ARG A 7 17.99 24.51 -5.95
N SER A 8 16.83 24.33 -6.60
CA SER A 8 15.73 23.63 -5.98
C SER A 8 16.22 22.21 -5.73
N SER A 9 16.56 21.92 -4.47
CA SER A 9 16.87 20.57 -4.06
C SER A 9 15.62 19.75 -4.31
N ARG A 10 15.66 18.86 -5.31
CA ARG A 10 14.55 17.92 -5.56
C ARG A 10 14.39 17.09 -4.30
N ARG A 11 13.35 17.37 -3.53
CA ARG A 11 13.02 16.64 -2.30
C ARG A 11 12.25 15.37 -2.67
N PRO A 12 12.52 14.23 -2.00
CA PRO A 12 11.67 13.06 -2.10
C PRO A 12 10.24 13.46 -1.70
N PRO A 13 9.22 13.08 -2.49
CA PRO A 13 7.84 13.53 -2.30
C PRO A 13 7.23 13.07 -0.96
N HIS A 14 7.87 12.13 -0.28
CA HIS A 14 7.40 11.51 0.95
C HIS A 14 8.20 11.97 2.18
N LEU A 15 9.22 12.81 2.01
CA LEU A 15 10.01 13.32 3.13
C LEU A 15 9.16 14.23 4.01
N SER A 16 9.10 13.94 5.30
CA SER A 16 8.34 14.76 6.24
C SER A 16 8.94 16.18 6.30
N PRO A 17 8.11 17.23 6.47
CA PRO A 17 8.60 18.60 6.56
C PRO A 17 9.63 18.80 7.68
N SER A 18 9.46 18.09 8.79
CA SER A 18 10.36 18.11 9.96
C SER A 18 11.74 17.50 9.65
N ALA A 19 11.81 16.47 8.80
CA ALA A 19 13.07 15.84 8.40
C ALA A 19 13.85 16.63 7.33
N ALA A 20 13.25 17.67 6.74
CA ALA A 20 13.86 18.47 5.68
C ALA A 20 14.83 19.56 6.19
N GLY A 21 14.95 19.73 7.52
CA GLY A 21 15.82 20.71 8.16
C GLY A 21 17.29 20.27 8.18
N GLY A 22 17.99 20.40 7.04
CA GLY A 22 19.46 20.54 7.06
C GLY A 22 20.29 19.44 6.38
N MET A 23 19.72 18.28 6.00
CA MET A 23 20.47 17.24 5.28
C MET A 23 20.03 17.09 3.82
N ALA A 24 20.97 16.75 2.94
CA ALA A 24 20.66 16.37 1.56
C ALA A 24 19.76 15.13 1.57
N ALA A 25 18.60 15.19 0.93
CA ALA A 25 17.59 14.14 1.07
C ALA A 25 18.04 12.75 0.57
N SER A 26 19.10 12.67 -0.25
CA SER A 26 19.73 11.42 -0.66
C SER A 26 20.45 10.71 0.49
N SER A 27 20.96 11.42 1.50
CA SER A 27 21.61 10.79 2.66
C SER A 27 20.63 10.13 3.62
N LEU A 28 19.33 10.40 3.46
CA LEU A 28 18.26 9.79 4.25
C LEU A 28 17.77 8.48 3.66
N LEU A 29 18.17 8.14 2.43
CA LEU A 29 17.75 6.89 1.78
C LEU A 29 18.58 5.74 2.35
N SER A 30 17.89 4.75 2.90
CA SER A 30 18.48 3.45 3.23
C SER A 30 18.16 2.52 2.06
N GLU A 31 19.18 2.13 1.30
CA GLU A 31 19.04 1.17 0.19
C GLU A 31 18.02 1.63 -0.88
N GLY A 32 17.99 2.94 -1.15
CA GLY A 32 17.08 3.55 -2.12
C GLY A 32 15.66 3.82 -1.60
N VAL A 33 15.34 3.41 -0.36
CA VAL A 33 14.03 3.64 0.27
C VAL A 33 14.18 4.61 1.45
N LEU A 34 13.25 5.55 1.59
CA LEU A 34 13.23 6.41 2.78
C LEU A 34 12.71 5.62 3.99
N PRO A 35 13.45 5.59 5.12
CA PRO A 35 12.99 4.95 6.35
C PRO A 35 11.66 5.54 6.82
N PHE A 36 10.78 4.69 7.34
CA PHE A 36 9.41 5.07 7.69
C PHE A 36 9.33 6.31 8.59
N ARG A 37 10.21 6.41 9.60
CA ARG A 37 10.28 7.55 10.54
C ARG A 37 10.50 8.92 9.89
N HIS A 38 11.04 8.94 8.67
CA HIS A 38 11.27 10.17 7.90
C HIS A 38 10.14 10.43 6.89
N THR A 39 9.17 9.53 6.78
CA THR A 39 8.04 9.67 5.87
C THR A 39 6.93 10.53 6.48
N SER A 40 6.17 11.23 5.64
CA SER A 40 4.95 11.93 6.07
C SER A 40 3.95 11.02 6.78
N ALA A 41 3.83 9.75 6.36
CA ALA A 41 2.94 8.75 6.95
C ALA A 41 3.19 8.54 8.45
N SER A 42 4.45 8.55 8.89
CA SER A 42 4.83 8.25 10.28
C SER A 42 4.21 9.13 11.35
N GLY A 43 4.00 10.42 11.03
CA GLY A 43 3.35 11.40 11.90
C GLY A 43 1.95 11.78 11.44
N TYR A 44 1.36 11.05 10.48
CA TYR A 44 0.08 11.42 9.88
C TYR A 44 -1.04 11.43 10.92
N GLU A 45 -1.16 10.38 11.73
CA GLU A 45 -2.20 10.28 12.77
C GLU A 45 -2.06 11.39 13.83
N SER A 46 -0.84 11.72 14.25
CA SER A 46 -0.58 12.80 15.20
C SER A 46 -1.01 14.17 14.66
N ARG A 47 -0.71 14.45 13.39
CA ARG A 47 -1.16 15.70 12.74
C ARG A 47 -2.68 15.74 12.56
N LEU A 48 -3.31 14.59 12.32
CA LEU A 48 -4.76 14.51 12.23
C LEU A 48 -5.43 14.89 13.56
N SER A 49 -4.88 14.40 14.69
CA SER A 49 -5.38 14.79 16.03
C SER A 49 -5.15 16.24 16.39
N GLU A 50 -4.04 16.84 15.94
CA GLU A 50 -3.75 18.26 16.18
C GLU A 50 -4.66 19.18 15.35
N ALA A 51 -4.96 18.80 14.11
CA ALA A 51 -5.78 19.59 13.20
C ALA A 51 -7.28 19.54 13.55
N LYS A 52 -7.75 18.43 14.12
CA LYS A 52 -9.14 18.24 14.56
C LYS A 52 -9.15 18.17 16.09
N VAL A 53 -9.26 19.33 16.74
CA VAL A 53 -9.16 19.58 18.21
C VAL A 53 -10.10 18.72 19.08
N SER A 54 -11.01 17.92 18.50
CA SER A 54 -11.94 17.03 19.21
C SER A 54 -11.84 15.53 18.88
N ASP A 55 -10.94 15.09 17.99
CA ASP A 55 -10.99 13.74 17.40
C ASP A 55 -10.05 12.71 18.07
N GLU A 56 -9.89 12.75 19.41
CA GLU A 56 -9.24 11.65 20.14
C GLU A 56 -9.88 10.29 19.81
N ASP A 57 -11.19 10.29 19.56
CA ASP A 57 -11.98 9.12 19.22
C ASP A 57 -11.56 8.50 17.87
N VAL A 58 -11.13 9.32 16.91
CA VAL A 58 -10.66 8.81 15.60
C VAL A 58 -9.33 8.08 15.74
N VAL A 59 -8.39 8.62 16.52
CA VAL A 59 -7.09 7.96 16.74
C VAL A 59 -7.27 6.66 17.52
N LYS A 60 -8.11 6.67 18.57
CA LYS A 60 -8.47 5.47 19.33
C LYS A 60 -9.13 4.42 18.45
N SER A 61 -10.09 4.84 17.61
CA SER A 61 -10.76 3.98 16.64
C SER A 61 -9.77 3.37 15.63
N ASN A 62 -8.91 4.18 15.01
CA ASN A 62 -7.89 3.69 14.08
C ASN A 62 -6.92 2.70 14.74
N ARG A 63 -6.51 2.94 15.98
CA ARG A 63 -5.65 2.01 16.74
C ARG A 63 -6.35 0.68 16.97
N LEU A 64 -7.63 0.71 17.32
CA LEU A 64 -8.43 -0.48 17.57
C LEU A 64 -8.71 -1.26 16.27
N ASP A 65 -9.04 -0.57 15.18
CA ASP A 65 -9.21 -1.17 13.85
C ASP A 65 -7.92 -1.83 13.36
N ARG A 66 -6.77 -1.16 13.54
CA ARG A 66 -5.46 -1.70 13.19
C ARG A 66 -5.11 -2.93 14.02
N ALA A 67 -5.39 -2.91 15.32
CA ALA A 67 -5.21 -4.09 16.16
C ALA A 67 -6.06 -5.28 15.66
N ARG A 68 -7.32 -5.03 15.30
CA ARG A 68 -8.21 -6.05 14.70
C ARG A 68 -7.65 -6.57 13.37
N LEU A 69 -7.20 -5.67 12.51
CA LEU A 69 -6.60 -6.00 11.22
C LEU A 69 -5.38 -6.91 11.40
N PHE A 70 -4.49 -6.58 12.34
CA PHE A 70 -3.30 -7.40 12.63
C PHE A 70 -3.66 -8.74 13.24
N THR A 71 -4.56 -8.79 14.22
CA THR A 71 -5.02 -10.06 14.79
C THR A 71 -5.56 -10.99 13.72
N ARG A 72 -6.24 -10.47 12.69
CA ARG A 72 -6.74 -11.28 11.57
C ARG A 72 -5.62 -11.70 10.60
N LEU A 73 -4.80 -10.76 10.15
CA LEU A 73 -3.69 -11.04 9.22
C LEU A 73 -2.72 -12.07 9.78
N PHE A 74 -2.38 -11.94 11.06
CA PHE A 74 -1.42 -12.79 11.75
C PHE A 74 -2.11 -13.90 12.56
N SER A 75 -3.39 -14.15 12.29
CA SER A 75 -4.08 -15.29 12.89
C SER A 75 -3.51 -16.59 12.31
N PRO A 76 -3.27 -17.63 13.13
CA PRO A 76 -2.81 -18.93 12.64
C PRO A 76 -3.73 -19.54 11.58
N ALA A 77 -5.02 -19.17 11.59
CA ALA A 77 -6.00 -19.60 10.60
C ALA A 77 -5.71 -19.05 9.18
N VAL A 78 -5.19 -17.82 9.09
CA VAL A 78 -4.84 -17.18 7.81
C VAL A 78 -3.40 -17.52 7.41
N THR A 79 -2.47 -17.52 8.36
CA THR A 79 -1.05 -17.73 8.08
C THR A 79 -0.66 -19.20 7.96
N GLY A 80 -1.52 -20.13 8.39
CA GLY A 80 -1.23 -21.57 8.44
C GLY A 80 -0.06 -21.92 9.37
N THR A 81 0.42 -20.97 10.16
CA THR A 81 1.67 -21.06 10.93
C THR A 81 1.43 -20.54 12.34
N THR A 82 1.81 -21.35 13.33
CA THR A 82 1.77 -20.95 14.74
C THR A 82 2.91 -19.98 15.02
N GLY A 83 2.60 -18.72 15.32
CA GLY A 83 3.58 -17.77 15.86
C GLY A 83 4.18 -16.77 14.87
N VAL A 84 3.51 -16.45 13.76
CA VAL A 84 3.92 -15.29 12.95
C VAL A 84 3.73 -14.03 13.77
N MET A 85 4.83 -13.46 14.27
CA MET A 85 4.78 -12.14 14.88
C MET A 85 4.46 -11.10 13.83
N PRO A 86 3.63 -10.10 14.16
CA PRO A 86 3.44 -8.96 13.28
C PRO A 86 4.80 -8.27 13.06
N PRO A 87 5.02 -7.71 11.85
CA PRO A 87 6.18 -6.91 11.53
C PRO A 87 6.45 -5.78 12.51
N SER A 88 7.71 -5.37 12.57
CA SER A 88 8.09 -4.19 13.31
C SER A 88 7.49 -2.93 12.67
N ARG A 89 7.15 -1.91 13.48
CA ARG A 89 6.65 -0.64 12.95
C ARG A 89 7.66 -0.04 11.97
N GLY A 90 7.18 0.34 10.79
CA GLY A 90 8.01 0.86 9.71
C GLY A 90 8.68 -0.20 8.83
N GLY A 91 8.45 -1.48 9.11
CA GLY A 91 8.82 -2.59 8.23
C GLY A 91 8.24 -2.45 6.83
N ASN A 92 8.90 -3.07 5.86
CA ASN A 92 8.44 -3.07 4.46
C ASN A 92 7.35 -4.11 4.28
N VAL A 93 6.18 -3.69 3.82
CA VAL A 93 5.02 -4.56 3.60
C VAL A 93 4.60 -4.43 2.15
N VAL A 94 4.43 -5.56 1.46
CA VAL A 94 3.94 -5.59 0.08
C VAL A 94 2.54 -6.16 0.09
N VAL A 95 1.60 -5.47 -0.55
CA VAL A 95 0.21 -5.95 -0.72
C VAL A 95 -0.12 -6.00 -2.19
N SER A 96 -0.45 -7.17 -2.69
CA SER A 96 -0.96 -7.36 -4.04
C SER A 96 -2.46 -7.07 -4.03
N VAL A 97 -2.95 -6.37 -5.04
CA VAL A 97 -4.35 -5.98 -5.17
C VAL A 97 -4.78 -6.22 -6.60
N GLN A 98 -5.85 -6.98 -6.79
CA GLN A 98 -6.43 -7.19 -8.11
C GLN A 98 -7.16 -5.95 -8.63
N SER A 99 -7.20 -5.75 -9.95
CA SER A 99 -7.78 -4.55 -10.56
C SER A 99 -9.23 -4.32 -10.16
N GLU A 100 -10.00 -5.39 -9.96
CA GLU A 100 -11.42 -5.36 -9.60
C GLU A 100 -11.65 -4.85 -8.17
N ASP A 101 -10.64 -5.03 -7.31
CA ASP A 101 -10.70 -4.68 -5.90
C ASP A 101 -10.27 -3.24 -5.61
N ALA A 102 -9.61 -2.58 -6.56
CA ALA A 102 -9.05 -1.23 -6.39
C ALA A 102 -10.10 -0.19 -5.98
N GLY A 103 -11.37 -0.37 -6.37
CA GLY A 103 -12.47 0.52 -5.99
C GLY A 103 -13.10 0.24 -4.61
N CYS A 104 -12.64 -0.78 -3.88
CA CYS A 104 -13.28 -1.21 -2.64
C CYS A 104 -12.95 -0.25 -1.48
N PRO A 105 -13.94 0.41 -0.84
CA PRO A 105 -13.69 1.33 0.27
C PRO A 105 -13.06 0.66 1.50
N ARG A 106 -13.43 -0.61 1.76
CA ARG A 106 -12.86 -1.39 2.86
C ARG A 106 -11.38 -1.71 2.62
N LEU A 107 -11.01 -2.01 1.37
CA LEU A 107 -9.62 -2.18 1.01
C LEU A 107 -8.85 -0.87 1.21
N ALA A 108 -9.36 0.25 0.71
CA ALA A 108 -8.71 1.55 0.88
C ALA A 108 -8.48 1.89 2.37
N ARG A 109 -9.48 1.62 3.23
CA ARG A 109 -9.36 1.76 4.69
C ARG A 109 -8.31 0.84 5.29
N ALA A 110 -8.22 -0.42 4.86
CA ALA A 110 -7.19 -1.35 5.33
C ALA A 110 -5.78 -0.91 4.91
N LEU A 111 -5.62 -0.46 3.65
CA LEU A 111 -4.37 0.10 3.15
C LEU A 111 -3.97 1.38 3.90
N PHE A 112 -4.94 2.22 4.27
CA PHE A 112 -4.70 3.39 5.12
C PHE A 112 -4.11 2.97 6.48
N LEU A 113 -4.76 2.02 7.17
CA LEU A 113 -4.30 1.54 8.49
C LEU A 113 -2.91 0.88 8.43
N LEU A 114 -2.60 0.19 7.34
CA LEU A 114 -1.28 -0.38 7.10
C LEU A 114 -0.24 0.71 6.79
N GLY A 115 -0.57 1.65 5.90
CA GLY A 115 0.33 2.71 5.46
C GLY A 115 0.68 3.72 6.56
N THR A 116 -0.18 3.93 7.56
CA THR A 116 0.14 4.78 8.73
C THR A 116 1.07 4.09 9.73
N TYR A 117 1.42 2.82 9.52
CA TYR A 117 2.25 2.05 10.44
C TYR A 117 3.48 1.41 9.80
N TYR A 118 3.46 1.15 8.49
CA TYR A 118 4.50 0.44 7.75
C TYR A 118 4.96 1.19 6.51
N ASN A 119 6.10 0.78 5.96
CA ASN A 119 6.48 1.11 4.59
C ASN A 119 5.68 0.24 3.62
N LEU A 120 4.46 0.67 3.33
CA LEU A 120 3.52 -0.05 2.47
C LEU A 120 3.84 0.17 0.98
N PHE A 121 3.95 -0.93 0.24
CA PHE A 121 3.98 -0.99 -1.21
C PHE A 121 2.76 -1.75 -1.70
N VAL A 122 2.08 -1.21 -2.70
CA VAL A 122 0.90 -1.84 -3.30
C VAL A 122 1.24 -2.24 -4.72
N VAL A 123 1.00 -3.51 -5.06
CA VAL A 123 1.19 -4.05 -6.40
C VAL A 123 -0.18 -4.31 -7.01
N LEU A 124 -0.53 -3.53 -8.03
CA LEU A 124 -1.76 -3.69 -8.79
C LEU A 124 -1.58 -4.81 -9.83
N GLY A 125 -2.40 -5.85 -9.73
CA GLY A 125 -2.55 -6.85 -10.78
C GLY A 125 -3.23 -6.22 -12.00
N LEU A 126 -2.56 -6.27 -13.15
CA LEU A 126 -3.12 -5.85 -14.42
C LEU A 126 -3.69 -7.07 -15.16
N PRO A 127 -4.87 -6.96 -15.79
CA PRO A 127 -5.43 -8.05 -16.58
C PRO A 127 -4.51 -8.38 -17.75
N PRO A 128 -4.48 -9.63 -18.25
CA PRO A 128 -3.66 -10.00 -19.40
C PRO A 128 -4.01 -9.14 -20.63
N PRO A 129 -3.03 -8.88 -21.52
CA PRO A 129 -3.29 -8.09 -22.72
C PRO A 129 -4.28 -8.86 -23.61
N LYS A 130 -5.17 -8.13 -24.29
CA LYS A 130 -6.08 -8.75 -25.27
C LYS A 130 -5.24 -9.25 -26.45
N GLU A 131 -5.52 -10.46 -26.92
CA GLU A 131 -4.81 -11.04 -28.06
C GLU A 131 -4.92 -10.11 -29.28
N GLY A 132 -3.76 -9.77 -29.88
CA GLY A 132 -3.69 -8.95 -31.10
C GLY A 132 -3.27 -7.48 -30.90
N ASP A 133 -3.06 -7.01 -29.66
CA ASP A 133 -2.64 -5.64 -29.40
C ASP A 133 -1.12 -5.52 -29.14
N SER A 134 -0.34 -5.41 -30.22
CA SER A 134 1.13 -5.47 -30.17
C SER A 134 1.83 -4.11 -30.10
N THR A 135 1.13 -2.98 -30.22
CA THR A 135 1.78 -1.67 -30.46
C THR A 135 1.20 -0.48 -29.70
N GLY A 136 0.17 -0.66 -28.86
CA GLY A 136 -0.44 0.40 -28.05
C GLY A 136 -0.24 0.31 -26.53
N SER A 137 0.38 -0.76 -26.01
CA SER A 137 0.17 -1.21 -24.63
C SER A 137 0.66 -0.25 -23.53
N GLU A 138 1.80 0.43 -23.69
CA GLU A 138 2.37 1.22 -22.58
C GLU A 138 1.50 2.42 -22.18
N LYS A 139 0.96 3.15 -23.17
CA LYS A 139 0.11 4.31 -22.89
C LYS A 139 -1.25 3.90 -22.32
N GLU A 140 -1.74 2.73 -22.69
CA GLU A 140 -2.98 2.18 -22.15
C GLU A 140 -2.77 1.69 -20.71
N ASP A 141 -1.64 1.04 -20.45
CA ASP A 141 -1.25 0.59 -19.12
C ASP A 141 -1.10 1.79 -18.18
N ASP A 142 -0.43 2.86 -18.61
CA ASP A 142 -0.32 4.09 -17.82
C ASP A 142 -1.68 4.69 -17.47
N LYS A 143 -2.61 4.75 -18.43
CA LYS A 143 -3.98 5.22 -18.19
C LYS A 143 -4.73 4.31 -17.23
N MET A 144 -4.58 3.00 -17.39
CA MET A 144 -5.19 2.00 -16.51
C MET A 144 -4.65 2.13 -15.08
N ILE A 145 -3.34 2.21 -14.92
CA ILE A 145 -2.68 2.40 -13.62
C ILE A 145 -3.15 3.69 -12.95
N GLN A 146 -3.25 4.79 -13.70
CA GLN A 146 -3.77 6.05 -13.16
C GLN A 146 -5.24 5.93 -12.73
N SER A 147 -6.06 5.23 -13.51
CA SER A 147 -7.46 4.95 -13.15
C SER A 147 -7.56 4.13 -11.87
N LEU A 148 -6.77 3.06 -11.74
CA LEU A 148 -6.74 2.20 -10.56
C LEU A 148 -6.22 2.94 -9.31
N ARG A 149 -5.18 3.76 -9.46
CA ARG A 149 -4.70 4.65 -8.38
C ARG A 149 -5.79 5.62 -7.92
N LYS A 150 -6.56 6.18 -8.85
CA LYS A 150 -7.70 7.04 -8.53
C LYS A 150 -8.80 6.27 -7.80
N ALA A 151 -9.10 5.04 -8.23
CA ALA A 151 -10.07 4.17 -7.58
C ALA A 151 -9.68 3.84 -6.13
N LEU A 152 -8.41 3.49 -5.89
CA LEU A 152 -7.87 3.22 -4.55
C LEU A 152 -8.02 4.40 -3.58
N ARG A 153 -7.99 5.63 -4.11
CA ARG A 153 -8.15 6.87 -3.33
C ARG A 153 -9.61 7.22 -3.05
N GLY A 154 -10.57 6.43 -3.55
CA GLY A 154 -12.00 6.71 -3.44
C GLY A 154 -12.54 7.65 -4.53
N GLY A 155 -11.75 7.95 -5.57
CA GLY A 155 -12.13 8.86 -6.66
C GLY A 155 -13.08 8.29 -7.73
N GLY A 156 -13.92 7.32 -7.37
CA GLY A 156 -14.96 6.79 -8.26
C GLY A 156 -16.00 7.85 -8.63
N ASN A 157 -16.65 7.70 -9.79
CA ASN A 157 -17.57 8.66 -10.47
C ASN A 157 -18.81 9.14 -9.67
N GLY A 158 -18.89 8.98 -8.35
CA GLY A 158 -19.95 9.54 -7.51
C GLY A 158 -19.56 10.91 -6.96
N GLY A 159 -20.14 11.98 -7.51
CA GLY A 159 -19.89 13.38 -7.14
C GLY A 159 -20.36 13.81 -5.75
N GLY A 160 -19.90 13.13 -4.70
CA GLY A 160 -19.98 13.62 -3.32
C GLY A 160 -18.57 13.92 -2.83
N GLY A 161 -18.36 15.06 -2.18
CA GLY A 161 -17.10 15.47 -1.57
C GLY A 161 -16.68 14.57 -0.39
N GLY A 162 -16.52 13.28 -0.64
CA GLY A 162 -16.04 12.29 0.32
C GLY A 162 -14.57 12.51 0.62
N GLU A 163 -14.24 12.49 1.91
CA GLU A 163 -12.89 12.52 2.45
C GLU A 163 -12.00 11.47 1.76
N GLU A 164 -10.80 11.85 1.31
CA GLU A 164 -9.85 10.92 0.67
C GLU A 164 -9.56 9.77 1.65
N VAL A 165 -10.02 8.56 1.32
CA VAL A 165 -9.89 7.40 2.22
C VAL A 165 -8.42 6.96 2.36
N LEU A 166 -7.61 7.24 1.33
CA LEU A 166 -6.20 6.88 1.27
C LEU A 166 -5.33 8.06 0.81
N PRO A 167 -4.91 8.95 1.73
CA PRO A 167 -4.16 10.15 1.42
C PRO A 167 -2.79 9.88 0.77
N LYS A 168 -2.32 10.81 -0.08
CA LYS A 168 -0.98 10.73 -0.72
C LYS A 168 0.17 10.76 0.26
N GLU A 169 -0.02 11.36 1.44
CA GLU A 169 0.96 11.38 2.53
C GLU A 169 1.15 10.00 3.16
N VAL A 170 0.12 9.16 3.10
CA VAL A 170 0.12 7.79 3.65
C VAL A 170 0.60 6.79 2.59
N LEU A 171 0.00 6.81 1.40
CA LEU A 171 0.41 5.97 0.28
C LEU A 171 0.66 6.83 -0.99
N PRO A 172 1.92 7.24 -1.22
CA PRO A 172 2.30 7.99 -2.42
C PRO A 172 2.17 7.16 -3.71
N ASP A 173 1.93 7.83 -4.84
CA ASP A 173 1.74 7.18 -6.14
C ASP A 173 2.92 6.29 -6.57
N HIS A 174 4.16 6.65 -6.20
CA HIS A 174 5.36 5.86 -6.52
C HIS A 174 5.50 4.56 -5.71
N ARG A 175 4.71 4.37 -4.65
CA ARG A 175 4.64 3.10 -3.90
C ARG A 175 3.51 2.19 -4.40
N ILE A 176 2.74 2.66 -5.38
CA ILE A 176 1.72 1.87 -6.07
C ILE A 176 2.30 1.50 -7.42
N VAL A 177 2.79 0.27 -7.53
CA VAL A 177 3.31 -0.29 -8.76
C VAL A 177 2.25 -1.19 -9.40
N ALA A 178 2.47 -1.59 -10.64
CA ALA A 178 1.57 -2.50 -11.33
C ALA A 178 2.38 -3.60 -12.01
N CYS A 179 1.82 -4.81 -12.05
CA CYS A 179 2.42 -5.94 -12.74
C CYS A 179 1.35 -6.79 -13.42
N ARG A 180 1.70 -7.37 -14.56
CA ARG A 180 0.84 -8.31 -15.30
C ARG A 180 1.10 -9.77 -14.91
N SER A 181 2.27 -10.05 -14.32
CA SER A 181 2.75 -11.41 -14.12
C SER A 181 3.30 -11.64 -12.71
N VAL A 182 3.20 -12.90 -12.29
CA VAL A 182 3.87 -13.45 -11.10
C VAL A 182 5.36 -13.09 -11.11
N THR A 183 6.02 -13.22 -12.26
CA THR A 183 7.45 -12.93 -12.41
C THR A 183 7.78 -11.46 -12.14
N GLY A 184 6.94 -10.53 -12.63
CA GLY A 184 7.11 -9.10 -12.39
C GLY A 184 6.94 -8.74 -10.91
N LEU A 185 5.96 -9.35 -10.25
CA LEU A 185 5.76 -9.18 -8.82
C LEU A 185 6.93 -9.72 -8.00
N VAL A 186 7.40 -10.93 -8.30
CA VAL A 186 8.57 -11.52 -7.64
C VAL A 186 9.82 -10.65 -7.83
N ALA A 187 10.03 -10.13 -9.04
CA ALA A 187 11.15 -9.24 -9.33
C ALA A 187 11.07 -7.95 -8.49
N PHE A 188 9.90 -7.33 -8.38
CA PHE A 188 9.68 -6.15 -7.54
C PHE A 188 9.97 -6.43 -6.06
N VAL A 189 9.40 -7.51 -5.51
CA VAL A 189 9.60 -7.89 -4.09
C VAL A 189 11.08 -8.10 -3.78
N ARG A 190 11.84 -8.69 -4.70
CA ARG A 190 13.29 -8.88 -4.54
C ARG A 190 14.10 -7.59 -4.57
N GLN A 191 13.63 -6.56 -5.27
CA GLN A 191 14.27 -5.25 -5.31
C GLN A 191 14.02 -4.44 -4.03
N LEU A 192 12.92 -4.72 -3.34
CA LEU A 192 12.67 -4.17 -2.01
C LEU A 192 13.60 -4.90 -1.02
N HIS A 193 14.61 -4.21 -0.52
CA HIS A 193 15.59 -4.76 0.40
C HIS A 193 14.91 -5.20 1.71
N ARG A 194 14.56 -6.51 1.79
CA ARG A 194 13.86 -7.19 2.90
C ARG A 194 12.44 -6.66 3.18
N PRO A 195 11.43 -7.03 2.38
CA PRO A 195 10.05 -7.05 2.85
C PRO A 195 9.94 -7.95 4.10
N GLU A 196 9.29 -7.46 5.15
CA GLU A 196 9.00 -8.26 6.35
C GLU A 196 7.92 -9.30 6.06
N PHE A 197 6.93 -8.94 5.24
CA PHE A 197 6.00 -9.89 4.64
C PHE A 197 5.35 -9.37 3.36
N VAL A 198 4.81 -10.31 2.57
CA VAL A 198 4.01 -10.07 1.38
C VAL A 198 2.62 -10.63 1.60
N LEU A 199 1.59 -9.84 1.28
CA LEU A 199 0.20 -10.24 1.30
C LEU A 199 -0.27 -10.41 -0.13
N ASP A 200 -0.53 -11.64 -0.54
CA ASP A 200 -0.92 -11.99 -1.92
C ASP A 200 -2.15 -12.91 -1.93
N HIS A 201 -2.83 -13.00 -3.06
CA HIS A 201 -3.94 -13.93 -3.27
C HIS A 201 -3.52 -15.11 -4.15
N ASP A 202 -2.41 -14.98 -4.91
CA ASP A 202 -1.93 -16.00 -5.84
C ASP A 202 -1.05 -17.05 -5.12
N GLU A 203 -1.41 -18.33 -5.26
CA GLU A 203 -0.62 -19.45 -4.72
C GLU A 203 0.74 -19.57 -5.41
N GLU A 204 0.80 -19.27 -6.70
CA GLU A 204 2.05 -19.36 -7.46
C GLU A 204 3.05 -18.32 -6.95
N VAL A 205 2.60 -17.09 -6.72
CA VAL A 205 3.41 -16.05 -6.07
C VAL A 205 3.91 -16.54 -4.71
N ARG A 206 3.01 -17.07 -3.87
CA ARG A 206 3.35 -17.58 -2.54
C ARG A 206 4.45 -18.65 -2.61
N ALA A 207 4.30 -19.61 -3.52
CA ALA A 207 5.27 -20.67 -3.71
C ALA A 207 6.63 -20.12 -4.18
N GLN A 208 6.65 -19.22 -5.17
CA GLN A 208 7.89 -18.65 -5.69
C GLN A 208 8.61 -17.80 -4.65
N LEU A 209 7.91 -16.87 -4.00
CA LEU A 209 8.49 -16.00 -2.97
C LEU A 209 8.92 -16.79 -1.72
N GLY A 210 8.16 -17.82 -1.34
CA GLY A 210 8.54 -18.73 -0.25
C GLY A 210 9.87 -19.43 -0.52
N ARG A 211 10.17 -19.81 -1.77
CA ARG A 211 11.46 -20.39 -2.16
C ARG A 211 12.64 -19.42 -1.98
N PHE A 212 12.37 -18.11 -1.99
CA PHE A 212 13.36 -17.07 -1.71
C PHE A 212 13.41 -16.66 -0.23
N GLY A 213 12.68 -17.37 0.64
CA GLY A 213 12.69 -17.13 2.09
C GLY A 213 11.82 -15.96 2.55
N PHE A 214 10.94 -15.45 1.69
CA PHE A 214 10.00 -14.40 2.08
C PHE A 214 8.80 -14.98 2.82
N THR A 215 8.34 -14.28 3.86
CA THR A 215 7.07 -14.56 4.52
C THR A 215 5.94 -14.08 3.60
N VAL A 216 5.14 -15.01 3.09
CA VAL A 216 3.98 -14.67 2.25
C VAL A 216 2.70 -15.17 2.87
N LEU A 217 1.78 -14.25 3.12
CA LEU A 217 0.45 -14.52 3.62
C LEU A 217 -0.50 -14.56 2.44
N LYS A 218 -1.25 -15.66 2.32
CA LYS A 218 -2.29 -15.78 1.30
C LYS A 218 -3.62 -15.32 1.86
N TYR A 219 -4.28 -14.38 1.18
CA TYR A 219 -5.62 -13.96 1.52
C TYR A 219 -6.63 -14.44 0.46
N ASP A 220 -7.08 -15.68 0.55
CA ASP A 220 -8.29 -16.13 -0.19
C ASP A 220 -8.91 -17.43 0.35
N ALA A 221 -8.64 -17.82 1.59
CA ALA A 221 -9.11 -19.10 2.14
C ALA A 221 -10.60 -19.10 2.57
N GLY A 222 -11.36 -18.07 2.19
CA GLY A 222 -12.80 -17.99 2.46
C GLY A 222 -13.59 -18.63 1.32
N ALA A 223 -13.99 -19.89 1.50
CA ALA A 223 -14.90 -20.59 0.59
C ALA A 223 -16.23 -19.83 0.46
N GLY A 224 -16.36 -18.98 -0.58
CA GLY A 224 -17.55 -18.17 -0.77
C GLY A 224 -17.32 -16.98 -1.68
N SER A 225 -17.05 -17.24 -2.96
CA SER A 225 -16.96 -16.23 -4.02
C SER A 225 -18.33 -15.60 -4.31
N ASN A 226 -18.82 -14.72 -3.42
CA ASN A 226 -19.93 -13.83 -3.73
C ASN A 226 -19.41 -12.65 -4.57
N ALA A 227 -19.17 -12.93 -5.85
CA ALA A 227 -18.69 -12.00 -6.88
C ALA A 227 -19.65 -10.83 -7.19
N GLY A 228 -20.83 -10.77 -6.55
CA GLY A 228 -21.86 -9.76 -6.82
C GLY A 228 -21.90 -8.56 -5.88
N SER A 229 -21.09 -8.49 -4.82
CA SER A 229 -21.31 -7.47 -3.75
C SER A 229 -20.44 -6.22 -3.84
N GLY A 230 -19.52 -6.09 -4.81
CA GLY A 230 -18.62 -4.93 -4.90
C GLY A 230 -17.66 -4.77 -3.71
N ILE A 231 -17.46 -5.83 -2.92
CA ILE A 231 -16.55 -5.83 -1.77
C ILE A 231 -15.40 -6.77 -2.06
N SER A 232 -14.17 -6.24 -2.01
CA SER A 232 -12.92 -7.00 -2.11
C SER A 232 -12.85 -8.10 -1.05
N ASN A 233 -12.34 -9.27 -1.43
CA ASN A 233 -12.08 -10.37 -0.49
C ASN A 233 -11.12 -9.93 0.62
N LEU A 234 -10.10 -9.14 0.26
CA LEU A 234 -9.19 -8.51 1.22
C LEU A 234 -9.95 -7.55 2.14
N GLY A 235 -10.78 -6.68 1.57
CA GLY A 235 -11.60 -5.73 2.33
C GLY A 235 -12.55 -6.40 3.33
N ARG A 236 -13.15 -7.55 2.98
CA ARG A 236 -13.97 -8.36 3.91
C ARG A 236 -13.14 -9.01 5.00
N MET A 237 -12.00 -9.59 4.63
CA MET A 237 -11.12 -10.27 5.58
C MET A 237 -10.59 -9.28 6.63
N LEU A 238 -10.19 -8.07 6.21
CA LEU A 238 -9.43 -7.17 7.08
C LEU A 238 -10.27 -6.30 8.01
N LEU A 239 -11.54 -6.01 7.68
CA LEU A 239 -12.37 -5.10 8.48
C LEU A 239 -13.73 -5.74 8.82
N PRO A 240 -14.21 -5.65 10.07
CA PRO A 240 -15.55 -6.11 10.44
C PRO A 240 -16.66 -5.32 9.71
N SER A 241 -17.82 -5.97 9.56
CA SER A 241 -19.07 -5.39 9.03
C SER A 241 -19.68 -4.37 9.97
#